data_AF-U2R2X3-F1
#
_entry.id   AF-U2R2X3-F1
#
_cell.length_a   1.000
_cell.length_b   1.000
_cell.length_c   1.000
_cell.angle_alpha   90.00
_cell.angle_beta   90.00
_cell.angle_gamma   90.00
#
_symmetry.space_group_name_H-M   'P 1'
#
loop_
_entity.id
_entity.type
_entity.pdbx_description
1 polymer ?
#
loop_
_entity_poly.entity_id
_entity_poly.type
_entity_poly.pdbx_seq_one_letter_code
_entity_poly.pdbx_strand_id
1 'polypeptide(L)' 'MIELKNILSSRFWRINRNCIVNKDKIIAIDHARHEIKLINGHSFHVSRREWVQFKKSNHTTLGEH' A
#
# COMPACT_ATOMS: atom_id res chain seq x y z
N MET A 1 -14.19 -16.23 -12.13
CA MET A 1 -13.34 -15.21 -12.79
C MET A 1 -12.72 -14.35 -11.70
N ILE A 2 -11.47 -14.63 -11.32
CA ILE A 2 -10.77 -13.79 -10.33
C ILE A 2 -10.42 -12.50 -11.07
N GLU A 3 -11.03 -11.37 -10.68
CA GLU A 3 -10.72 -10.08 -11.29
C GLU A 3 -9.21 -9.82 -11.18
N LEU A 4 -8.56 -9.48 -12.30
CA LEU A 4 -7.13 -9.14 -12.35
C LEU A 4 -6.75 -8.10 -11.28
N LYS A 5 -7.70 -7.21 -10.94
CA LYS A 5 -7.59 -6.23 -9.85
C LYS A 5 -7.33 -6.86 -8.48
N ASN A 6 -7.92 -8.02 -8.18
CA ASN A 6 -7.75 -8.70 -6.89
C ASN A 6 -6.40 -9.41 -6.80
N ILE A 7 -5.94 -10.02 -7.90
CA ILE A 7 -4.60 -10.64 -7.97
C ILE A 7 -3.51 -9.56 -7.91
N LEU A 8 -3.70 -8.44 -8.61
CA LEU A 8 -2.77 -7.32 -8.52
C LEU A 8 -2.82 -6.65 -7.15
N SER A 9 -4.00 -6.54 -6.51
CA SER A 9 -4.15 -5.90 -5.20
C SER A 9 -3.43 -6.65 -4.06
N SER A 10 -3.23 -7.97 -4.16
CA SER A 10 -2.54 -8.71 -3.10
C SER A 10 -1.08 -8.29 -2.98
N ARG A 11 -0.36 -8.24 -4.11
CA ARG A 11 1.09 -7.96 -4.18
C ARG A 11 1.44 -6.53 -4.58
N PHE A 12 0.55 -5.83 -5.26
CA PHE A 12 0.79 -4.46 -5.71
C PHE A 12 -0.12 -3.49 -4.99
N TRP A 13 0.42 -2.33 -4.67
CA TRP A 13 -0.30 -1.23 -4.04
C TRP A 13 -0.21 0.00 -4.91
N ARG A 14 -1.35 0.52 -5.34
CA ARG A 14 -1.41 1.85 -5.92
C ARG A 14 -1.30 2.90 -4.81
N ILE A 15 -0.20 3.64 -4.80
CA ILE A 15 0.08 4.64 -3.74
C ILE A 15 -0.38 6.05 -4.11
N ASN A 16 -0.51 6.32 -5.41
CA ASN A 16 -1.08 7.56 -5.96
C ASN A 16 -1.57 7.32 -7.39
N ARG A 17 -2.07 8.37 -8.07
CA ARG A 17 -2.65 8.26 -9.43
C ARG A 17 -1.68 7.66 -10.46
N ASN A 18 -0.38 7.88 -10.30
CA ASN A 18 0.64 7.61 -11.32
C ASN A 18 1.61 6.49 -10.91
N CYS A 19 1.44 5.89 -9.73
CA CYS A 19 2.42 4.96 -9.18
C CYS A 19 1.76 3.75 -8.51
N ILE A 20 2.24 2.57 -8.93
CA ILE A 20 1.91 1.28 -8.34
C ILE A 20 3.24 0.65 -7.91
N VAL A 21 3.29 0.21 -6.65
CA VAL A 21 4.49 -0.40 -6.06
C VAL A 21 4.25 -1.87 -5.73
N ASN A 22 5.29 -2.67 -5.77
CA ASN A 22 5.26 -4.04 -5.28
C ASN A 22 5.44 -4.03 -3.75
N LYS A 23 4.45 -4.52 -3.01
CA LYS A 23 4.43 -4.60 -1.54
C LYS A 23 5.57 -5.44 -0.99
N ASP A 24 5.97 -6.51 -1.71
CA ASP A 24 7.07 -7.39 -1.31
C ASP A 24 8.43 -6.69 -1.32
N LYS A 25 8.51 -5.49 -1.91
CA LYS A 25 9.72 -4.66 -1.97
C LYS A 25 9.70 -3.50 -1.00
N ILE A 26 8.60 -3.29 -0.26
CA ILE A 26 8.51 -2.27 0.78
C ILE A 26 9.21 -2.79 2.03
N ILE A 27 10.20 -2.03 2.51
CA ILE A 27 10.99 -2.39 3.70
C ILE A 27 10.65 -1.53 4.92
N ALA A 28 10.01 -0.37 4.73
CA ALA A 28 9.53 0.47 5.82
C ALA A 28 8.35 1.34 5.36
N ILE A 29 7.50 1.71 6.33
CA ILE A 29 6.38 2.63 6.15
C ILE A 29 6.48 3.70 7.25
N ASP A 30 6.64 4.96 6.88
CA ASP A 30 6.60 6.11 7.79
C ASP A 30 5.16 6.61 7.91
N HIS A 31 4.54 6.34 9.06
CA HIS A 31 3.15 6.69 9.31
C HIS A 31 2.92 8.19 9.55
N ALA A 32 3.94 8.94 9.98
CA ALA A 32 3.82 10.37 10.22
C ALA A 32 3.92 11.16 8.90
N ARG A 33 4.77 10.69 7.98
CA ARG A 33 5.00 11.35 6.68
C ARG A 33 4.16 10.79 5.54
N HIS A 34 3.44 9.69 5.79
CA HIS A 34 2.73 8.91 4.76
C HIS A 34 3.68 8.48 3.62
N GLU A 35 4.86 7.98 3.98
CA GLU A 35 5.88 7.56 3.01
C GLU A 35 6.15 6.07 3.13
N ILE A 36 6.55 5.47 2.01
CA ILE A 36 7.04 4.10 1.95
C ILE A 36 8.48 4.10 1.45
N LYS A 37 9.29 3.19 1.98
CA LYS A 37 10.67 2.98 1.53
C LYS A 37 10.80 1.61 0.89
N LEU A 38 11.38 1.57 -0.31
CA LEU A 38 11.65 0.35 -1.05
C LEU A 38 13.06 -0.17 -0.77
N ILE A 39 13.26 -1.47 -1.04
CA ILE A 39 14.56 -2.15 -0.89
C ILE A 39 15.70 -1.52 -1.72
N ASN A 40 15.38 -0.87 -2.84
CA ASN A 40 16.36 -0.17 -3.67
C ASN A 40 16.73 1.23 -3.13
N GLY A 41 16.25 1.60 -1.94
CA GLY A 41 16.52 2.88 -1.29
C GLY A 41 15.58 4.02 -1.69
N HIS A 42 14.73 3.85 -2.69
CA HIS A 42 13.76 4.89 -3.08
C HIS A 42 12.62 5.00 -2.06
N SER A 43 12.19 6.24 -1.83
CA SER A 43 11.02 6.55 -1.02
C SER A 43 9.92 7.18 -1.87
N PHE A 44 8.66 6.86 -1.56
CA PHE A 44 7.52 7.43 -2.25
C PHE A 44 6.46 7.92 -1.25
N HIS A 45 5.93 9.11 -1.52
CA HIS A 45 4.76 9.61 -0.80
C HIS A 45 3.49 8.90 -1.27
N VAL A 46 2.70 8.45 -0.29
CA VAL A 46 1.39 7.86 -0.51
C VAL A 46 0.35 8.97 -0.42
N SER A 47 -0.43 9.13 -1.48
CA SER A 47 -1.49 10.14 -1.52
C SER A 47 -2.51 9.93 -0.40
N ARG A 48 -3.03 11.04 0.14
CA ARG A 48 -3.99 11.02 1.26
C ARG A 48 -5.17 10.06 1.04
N ARG A 49 -5.70 9.99 -0.18
CA ARG A 49 -6.81 9.09 -0.55
C ARG A 49 -6.42 7.62 -0.35
N GLU A 50 -5.32 7.19 -0.95
CA GLU A 50 -4.87 5.79 -0.87
C GLU A 50 -4.41 5.45 0.57
N TRP A 51 -3.85 6.41 1.30
CA TRP A 51 -3.47 6.23 2.71
C TRP A 51 -4.69 5.97 3.61
N VAL A 52 -5.78 6.71 3.42
CA VAL A 52 -7.03 6.47 4.16
C VAL A 52 -7.58 5.07 3.85
N GLN A 53 -7.49 4.62 2.61
CA GLN A 53 -7.91 3.27 2.23
C GLN A 53 -7.03 2.19 2.86
N PHE A 54 -5.71 2.38 2.86
CA PHE A 54 -4.75 1.48 3.50
C PHE A 54 -5.01 1.32 5.01
N LYS A 55 -5.31 2.41 5.72
CA LYS A 55 -5.68 2.32 7.14
C LYS A 55 -6.97 1.53 7.35
N LYS A 56 -7.99 1.76 6.51
CA LYS A 56 -9.26 1.02 6.58
C LYS A 56 -9.05 -0.48 6.39
N SER A 57 -8.27 -0.90 5.38
CA SER A 57 -8.02 -2.32 5.12
C SER A 57 -7.28 -3.02 6.25
N ASN A 58 -6.33 -2.36 6.92
CA ASN A 58 -5.61 -2.95 8.04
C ASN A 58 -6.46 -3.06 9.32
N HIS A 59 -7.41 -2.13 9.53
CA HIS A 59 -8.32 -2.22 10.68
C HIS A 59 -9.36 -3.34 10.51
N THR A 60 -9.79 -3.64 9.29
CA THR A 60 -10.75 -4.73 9.04
C THR A 60 -10.15 -6.12 9.31
N THR A 61 -8.82 -6.27 9.26
CA THR A 61 -8.15 -7.56 9.52
C THR A 61 -7.84 -7.84 10.99
N LEU A 62 -8.02 -6.85 11.88
CA LEU A 62 -7.72 -6.96 13.32
C LEU A 62 -8.98 -6.92 14.21
N GLY A 63 -10.18 -6.87 13.61
CA GLY A 63 -11.46 -6.75 14.32
C GLY A 63 -12.35 -8.00 14.29
N GLU A 64 -11.86 -9.11 13.75
CA GLU A 64 -12.56 -10.41 13.75
C GLU A 64 -11.71 -11.45 14.49
N HIS A 65 -11.56 -11.32 15.79
CA HIS A 65 -11.11 -12.39 16.70
C HIS A 65 -11.64 -12.15 18.11
#